data_AF-A0A0Q9WCS0-F1
#
_entry.id   AF-A0A0Q9WCS0-F1
#
_cell.length_a   1.000
_cell.length_b   1.000
_cell.length_c   1.000
_cell.angle_alpha   90.00
_cell.angle_beta   90.00
_cell.angle_gamma   90.00
#
_symmetry.space_group_name_H-M   'P 1'
#
loop_
_entity.id
_entity.type
_entity.pdbx_description
1 polymer ?
#
loop_
_entity_poly.entity_id
_entity_poly.type
_entity_poly.pdbx_seq_one_letter_code
_entity_poly.pdbx_strand_id
1 'polypeptide(L)'
;MPTAQQTPQQQQQQQLTNEESNGVNEPKVEDDNMPNLSTLSLDELKQLDRDPEFFDDFIEEMSVVQHLNEELDSMMNQVENISRENESKGTHLVELKRRLSDDYTALKTLGEKCDLLNKKYLKKSEEYAPQHIRELLQIAASNADADCDRHVEHFLNGKIDVQTFLNTYQSSKKISAERKAKEERLGTQLTALERAGI
;
A
#
# COMPACT_ATOMS: atom_id res chain seq x y z
N MET A 1 -18.98 -7.11 -41.17
CA MET A 1 -19.74 -6.21 -40.28
C MET A 1 -18.74 -5.49 -39.38
N PRO A 2 -18.28 -4.28 -39.74
CA PRO A 2 -17.37 -3.50 -38.92
C PRO A 2 -18.16 -2.46 -38.11
N THR A 3 -17.97 -2.43 -36.79
CA THR A 3 -18.52 -1.40 -35.91
C THR A 3 -17.50 -0.28 -35.80
N ALA A 4 -17.85 0.90 -36.31
CA ALA A 4 -17.02 2.10 -36.28
C ALA A 4 -16.87 2.63 -34.86
N GLN A 5 -15.63 2.84 -34.43
CA GLN A 5 -15.27 3.68 -33.29
C GLN A 5 -15.33 5.15 -33.73
N GLN A 6 -16.10 5.97 -33.01
CA GLN A 6 -16.04 7.43 -33.08
C GLN A 6 -15.47 7.99 -31.78
N THR A 7 -14.52 8.90 -31.93
CA THR A 7 -13.80 9.66 -30.92
C THR A 7 -14.69 10.74 -30.26
N PRO A 8 -14.53 11.05 -28.96
CA PRO A 8 -15.29 12.10 -28.28
C PRO A 8 -14.56 13.45 -28.43
N GLN A 9 -14.80 14.18 -29.53
CA GLN A 9 -14.26 15.55 -29.67
C GLN A 9 -15.14 16.54 -30.43
N GLN A 10 -16.43 16.24 -30.66
CA GLN A 10 -17.35 17.18 -31.33
C GLN A 10 -18.70 17.31 -30.61
N GLN A 11 -18.68 17.70 -29.33
CA GLN A 11 -19.92 18.04 -28.62
C GLN A 11 -19.85 19.28 -27.71
N GLN A 12 -18.90 20.19 -27.95
CA GLN A 12 -18.79 21.40 -27.13
C GLN A 12 -18.56 22.69 -27.92
N GLN A 13 -19.20 22.80 -29.10
CA GLN A 13 -19.20 24.06 -29.85
C GLN A 13 -20.53 24.37 -30.53
N GLN A 14 -21.63 24.12 -29.81
CA GLN A 14 -22.97 24.53 -30.23
C GLN A 14 -23.80 24.98 -29.01
N GLN A 15 -23.31 26.02 -28.34
CA GLN A 15 -24.14 26.93 -27.56
C GLN A 15 -23.35 28.22 -27.43
N LEU A 16 -23.98 29.35 -27.77
CA LEU A 16 -23.48 30.73 -27.83
C LEU A 16 -23.35 31.29 -29.25
N THR A 17 -24.48 31.31 -29.98
CA THR A 17 -24.75 32.39 -30.93
C THR A 17 -26.26 32.42 -31.17
N ASN A 18 -26.91 33.42 -30.57
CA ASN A 18 -28.13 34.11 -31.03
C ASN A 18 -28.82 34.71 -29.80
N GLU A 19 -28.61 36.00 -29.60
CA GLU A 19 -29.71 36.99 -29.65
C GLU A 19 -29.07 38.37 -29.86
N GLU A 20 -29.19 38.85 -31.10
CA GLU A 20 -29.14 40.28 -31.39
C GLU A 20 -30.41 40.92 -30.85
N SER A 21 -30.27 41.96 -30.02
CA SER A 21 -31.21 43.07 -30.01
C SER A 21 -30.41 44.35 -29.87
N ASN A 22 -30.17 44.96 -31.02
CA ASN A 22 -29.56 46.25 -31.18
C ASN A 22 -30.61 47.33 -30.85
N GLY A 23 -30.52 47.89 -29.66
CA GLY A 23 -31.13 49.16 -29.31
C GLY A 23 -30.03 50.06 -28.78
N VAL A 24 -29.43 50.86 -29.66
CA VAL A 24 -28.54 51.97 -29.28
C VAL A 24 -29.40 53.00 -28.56
N ASN A 25 -29.64 52.79 -27.27
CA ASN A 25 -29.84 53.88 -26.34
C ASN A 25 -28.45 54.47 -26.10
N GLU A 26 -28.25 55.72 -26.52
CA GLU A 26 -27.23 56.56 -25.90
C GLU A 26 -27.31 56.32 -24.39
N PRO A 27 -26.19 56.09 -23.69
CA PRO A 27 -26.22 56.17 -22.25
C PRO A 27 -26.56 57.63 -21.96
N LYS A 28 -27.84 57.90 -21.70
CA LYS A 28 -28.25 59.07 -20.93
C LYS A 28 -27.35 59.01 -19.72
N VAL A 29 -26.44 59.98 -19.64
CA VAL A 29 -25.62 60.18 -18.46
C VAL A 29 -26.65 60.47 -17.38
N GLU A 30 -27.04 59.44 -16.64
CA GLU A 30 -27.82 59.62 -15.45
C GLU A 30 -26.94 60.50 -14.57
N ASP A 31 -27.36 61.75 -14.36
CA ASP A 31 -26.66 62.74 -13.52
C ASP A 31 -26.47 62.26 -12.06
N ASP A 32 -26.98 61.07 -11.73
CA ASP A 32 -26.76 60.34 -10.48
C ASP A 32 -25.51 59.45 -10.48
N ASN A 33 -24.77 59.35 -11.60
CA ASN A 33 -23.70 58.35 -11.76
C ASN A 33 -22.37 58.71 -11.08
N MET A 34 -22.26 59.89 -10.46
CA MET A 34 -21.07 60.27 -9.70
C MET A 34 -21.48 60.86 -8.35
N PRO A 35 -21.58 60.01 -7.31
CA PRO A 35 -22.05 60.44 -6.00
C PRO A 35 -21.12 61.53 -5.45
N ASN A 36 -21.70 62.52 -4.78
CA ASN A 36 -21.01 63.60 -4.06
C ASN A 36 -20.41 64.75 -4.90
N LEU A 37 -20.54 64.78 -6.23
CA LEU A 37 -20.20 65.99 -7.01
C LEU A 37 -21.14 67.17 -6.70
N SER A 38 -22.42 66.88 -6.50
CA SER A 38 -23.47 67.87 -6.19
C SER A 38 -23.34 68.50 -4.80
N THR A 39 -22.48 67.96 -3.95
CA THR A 39 -22.20 68.48 -2.60
C THR A 39 -21.00 69.43 -2.54
N LEU A 40 -20.24 69.57 -3.64
CA LEU A 40 -19.09 70.47 -3.73
C LEU A 40 -19.48 71.89 -4.15
N SER A 41 -18.75 72.89 -3.66
CA SER A 41 -18.89 74.29 -4.07
C SER A 41 -18.26 74.55 -5.45
N LEU A 42 -18.63 75.67 -6.08
CA LEU A 42 -18.14 76.05 -7.42
C LEU A 42 -16.61 76.23 -7.48
N ASP A 43 -15.99 76.66 -6.37
CA ASP A 43 -14.55 76.84 -6.28
C ASP A 43 -13.83 75.49 -6.11
N GLU A 44 -14.39 74.57 -5.32
CA GLU A 44 -13.92 73.18 -5.20
C GLU A 44 -14.06 72.42 -6.52
N LEU A 45 -15.14 72.63 -7.27
CA LEU A 45 -15.33 71.99 -8.58
C LEU A 45 -14.33 72.51 -9.64
N LYS A 46 -13.96 73.79 -9.60
CA LYS A 46 -12.89 74.35 -10.45
C LYS A 46 -11.51 73.86 -10.03
N GLN A 47 -11.33 73.58 -8.75
CA GLN A 47 -10.11 72.99 -8.24
C GLN A 47 -10.00 71.53 -8.67
N LEU A 48 -11.09 70.77 -8.63
CA LEU A 48 -11.24 69.41 -9.14
C LEU A 48 -10.92 69.27 -10.64
N ASP A 49 -11.26 70.28 -11.45
CA ASP A 49 -10.95 70.30 -12.88
C ASP A 49 -9.49 70.71 -13.19
N ARG A 50 -8.82 71.45 -12.29
CA ARG A 50 -7.49 72.03 -12.52
C ARG A 50 -6.35 71.30 -11.83
N ASP A 51 -6.65 70.61 -10.74
CA ASP A 51 -5.67 69.94 -9.89
C ASP A 51 -5.90 68.42 -9.94
N PRO A 52 -5.04 67.67 -10.65
CA PRO A 52 -5.19 66.23 -10.78
C PRO A 52 -4.97 65.47 -9.46
N GLU A 53 -4.17 65.98 -8.52
CA GLU A 53 -4.02 65.33 -7.21
C GLU A 53 -5.31 65.46 -6.39
N PHE A 54 -5.93 66.65 -6.41
CA PHE A 54 -7.24 66.85 -5.76
C PHE A 54 -8.35 66.00 -6.39
N PHE A 55 -8.26 65.73 -7.70
CA PHE A 55 -9.16 64.81 -8.38
C PHE A 55 -8.96 63.36 -7.96
N ASP A 56 -7.71 62.88 -7.91
CA ASP A 56 -7.39 61.52 -7.47
C ASP A 56 -7.81 61.30 -6.00
N ASP A 57 -7.55 62.28 -5.11
CA ASP A 57 -8.00 62.26 -3.71
C ASP A 57 -9.54 62.15 -3.61
N PHE A 58 -10.27 62.93 -4.43
CA PHE A 58 -11.73 62.87 -4.47
C PHE A 58 -12.26 61.50 -4.93
N ILE A 59 -11.58 60.86 -5.88
CA ILE A 59 -11.94 59.52 -6.37
C ILE A 59 -11.62 58.45 -5.31
N GLU A 60 -10.49 58.56 -4.60
CA GLU A 60 -10.13 57.67 -3.49
C GLU A 60 -11.09 57.80 -2.29
N GLU A 61 -11.64 58.99 -2.05
CA GLU A 61 -12.66 59.23 -1.02
C GLU A 61 -14.06 58.70 -1.40
N MET A 62 -14.28 58.34 -2.67
CA MET A 62 -15.58 57.84 -3.11
C MET A 62 -15.89 56.49 -2.47
N SER A 63 -17.07 56.37 -1.87
CA SER A 63 -17.50 55.17 -1.12
C SER A 63 -17.42 53.87 -1.94
N VAL A 64 -17.66 53.95 -3.25
CA VAL A 64 -17.55 52.81 -4.18
C VAL A 64 -16.10 52.34 -4.31
N VAL A 65 -15.13 53.26 -4.39
CA VAL A 65 -13.70 52.94 -4.49
C VAL A 65 -13.16 52.40 -3.17
N GLN A 66 -13.56 53.00 -2.04
CA GLN A 66 -13.23 52.48 -0.70
C GLN A 66 -13.76 51.06 -0.51
N HIS A 67 -15.02 50.80 -0.87
CA HIS A 67 -15.61 49.47 -0.74
C HIS A 67 -14.90 48.43 -1.61
N LEU A 68 -14.54 48.78 -2.85
CA LEU A 68 -13.77 47.89 -3.73
C LEU A 68 -12.37 47.61 -3.19
N ASN A 69 -11.70 48.60 -2.62
CA ASN A 69 -10.39 48.42 -1.97
C ASN A 69 -10.50 47.53 -0.72
N GLU A 70 -11.53 47.71 0.11
CA GLU A 70 -11.80 46.82 1.26
C GLU A 70 -12.07 45.38 0.82
N GLU A 71 -12.84 45.18 -0.26
CA GLU A 71 -13.11 43.85 -0.82
C GLU A 71 -11.83 43.23 -1.40
N LEU A 72 -11.00 44.01 -2.07
CA LEU A 72 -9.70 43.58 -2.60
C LEU A 72 -8.76 43.14 -1.47
N ASP A 73 -8.63 43.95 -0.41
CA ASP A 73 -7.80 43.63 0.75
C ASP A 73 -8.31 42.38 1.48
N SER A 74 -9.63 42.24 1.63
CA SER A 74 -10.26 41.04 2.19
C SER A 74 -9.92 39.80 1.36
N MET A 75 -10.04 39.90 0.04
CA MET A 75 -9.70 38.81 -0.89
C MET A 75 -8.21 38.47 -0.84
N MET A 76 -7.34 39.47 -0.76
CA MET A 76 -5.90 39.27 -0.67
C MET A 76 -5.51 38.54 0.62
N ASN A 77 -6.10 38.94 1.75
CA ASN A 77 -5.94 38.24 3.03
C ASN A 77 -6.45 36.79 2.95
N GLN A 78 -7.58 36.56 2.28
CA GLN A 78 -8.12 35.21 2.10
C GLN A 78 -7.18 34.33 1.26
N VAL A 79 -6.66 34.86 0.15
CA VAL A 79 -5.69 34.16 -0.71
C VAL A 79 -4.42 33.83 0.05
N GLU A 80 -3.89 34.76 0.84
CA GLU A 80 -2.70 34.52 1.66
C GLU A 80 -2.96 33.41 2.68
N ASN A 81 -4.09 33.46 3.38
CA ASN A 81 -4.43 32.46 4.39
C ASN A 81 -4.59 31.07 3.78
N ILE A 82 -5.29 30.96 2.64
CA ILE A 82 -5.44 29.70 1.90
C ILE A 82 -4.08 29.18 1.42
N SER A 83 -3.22 30.07 0.93
CA SER A 83 -1.89 29.67 0.43
C SER A 83 -1.02 29.12 1.56
N ARG A 84 -1.03 29.77 2.72
CA ARG A 84 -0.33 29.32 3.93
C ARG A 84 -0.87 27.99 4.44
N GLU A 85 -2.19 27.82 4.44
CA GLU A 85 -2.82 26.55 4.85
C GLU A 85 -2.47 25.42 3.87
N ASN A 86 -2.47 25.70 2.56
CA ASN A 86 -2.10 24.74 1.52
C ASN A 86 -0.63 24.31 1.64
N GLU A 87 0.28 25.23 1.92
CA GLU A 87 1.70 24.92 2.15
C GLU A 87 1.89 24.00 3.36
N SER A 88 1.20 24.30 4.47
CA SER A 88 1.20 23.46 5.67
C SER A 88 0.66 22.06 5.40
N LYS A 89 -0.49 21.95 4.71
CA LYS A 89 -1.08 20.67 4.28
C LYS A 89 -0.15 19.89 3.35
N GLY A 90 0.52 20.58 2.42
CA GLY A 90 1.50 19.98 1.51
C GLY A 90 2.66 19.34 2.27
N THR A 91 3.21 20.06 3.25
CA THR A 91 4.29 19.55 4.13
C THR A 91 3.84 18.33 4.91
N HIS A 92 2.66 18.39 5.53
CA HIS A 92 2.10 17.28 6.29
C HIS A 92 1.83 16.04 5.41
N LEU A 93 1.34 16.23 4.19
CA LEU A 93 1.13 15.13 3.22
C LEU A 93 2.43 14.46 2.83
N VAL A 94 3.51 15.22 2.61
CA VAL A 94 4.83 14.66 2.29
C VAL A 94 5.34 13.80 3.45
N GLU A 95 5.21 14.29 4.69
CA GLU A 95 5.61 13.52 5.86
C GLU A 95 4.77 12.25 6.05
N LEU A 96 3.45 12.34 5.87
CA LEU A 96 2.56 11.18 5.97
C LEU A 96 2.88 10.15 4.89
N LYS A 97 3.13 10.58 3.66
CA LYS A 97 3.53 9.70 2.56
C LYS A 97 4.86 9.00 2.85
N ARG A 98 5.83 9.72 3.44
CA ARG A 98 7.11 9.14 3.86
C ARG A 98 6.88 8.05 4.92
N ARG A 99 6.14 8.37 5.99
CA ARG A 99 5.82 7.40 7.06
C ARG A 99 5.12 6.17 6.52
N LEU A 100 4.11 6.35 5.67
CA LEU A 100 3.40 5.23 5.04
C LEU A 100 4.33 4.35 4.19
N SER A 101 5.25 4.97 3.46
CA SER A 101 6.24 4.23 2.66
C SER A 101 7.21 3.44 3.55
N ASP A 102 7.65 4.02 4.66
CA ASP A 102 8.51 3.37 5.65
C ASP A 102 7.77 2.17 6.29
N ASP A 103 6.53 2.38 6.75
CA ASP A 103 5.68 1.35 7.35
C ASP A 103 5.39 0.21 6.35
N TYR A 104 5.07 0.54 5.10
CA TYR A 104 4.87 -0.46 4.05
C TYR A 104 6.13 -1.30 3.82
N THR A 105 7.29 -0.68 3.81
CA THR A 105 8.58 -1.37 3.61
C THR A 105 8.91 -2.28 4.79
N ALA A 106 8.67 -1.81 6.01
CA ALA A 106 8.82 -2.59 7.23
C ALA A 106 7.87 -3.80 7.25
N LEU A 107 6.59 -3.59 6.91
CA LEU A 107 5.58 -4.64 6.85
C LEU A 107 5.94 -5.69 5.80
N LYS A 108 6.36 -5.27 4.60
CA LYS A 108 6.80 -6.17 3.54
C LYS A 108 7.98 -7.03 3.99
N THR A 109 9.00 -6.41 4.59
CA THR A 109 10.19 -7.11 5.10
C THR A 109 9.83 -8.11 6.19
N LEU A 110 8.93 -7.72 7.10
CA LEU A 110 8.46 -8.60 8.16
C LEU A 110 7.63 -9.77 7.62
N GLY A 111 6.79 -9.52 6.61
CA GLY A 111 6.03 -10.54 5.90
C GLY A 111 6.93 -11.58 5.24
N GLU A 112 7.95 -11.13 4.49
CA GLU A 112 8.94 -12.02 3.87
C GLU A 112 9.70 -12.87 4.92
N LYS A 113 10.06 -12.28 6.05
CA LYS A 113 10.69 -12.99 7.17
C LYS A 113 9.76 -14.03 7.79
N CYS A 114 8.48 -13.69 7.95
CA CYS A 114 7.46 -14.60 8.45
C CYS A 114 7.30 -15.81 7.52
N ASP A 115 7.17 -15.57 6.21
CA ASP A 115 7.05 -16.62 5.21
C ASP A 115 8.26 -17.55 5.19
N LEU A 116 9.48 -16.99 5.29
CA LEU A 116 10.70 -17.78 5.37
C LEU A 116 10.72 -18.65 6.63
N LEU A 117 10.34 -18.09 7.77
CA LEU A 117 10.32 -18.81 9.04
C LEU A 117 9.26 -19.89 9.04
N ASN A 118 8.09 -19.61 8.45
CA ASN A 118 7.01 -20.57 8.28
C ASN A 118 7.43 -21.74 7.37
N LYS A 119 8.09 -21.46 6.24
CA LYS A 119 8.66 -22.51 5.38
C LYS A 119 9.66 -23.39 6.13
N LYS A 120 10.54 -22.79 6.94
CA LYS A 120 11.50 -23.53 7.76
C LYS A 120 10.80 -24.37 8.83
N TYR A 121 9.74 -23.83 9.44
CA TYR A 121 8.92 -24.53 10.40
C TYR A 121 8.22 -25.73 9.77
N LEU A 122 7.52 -25.55 8.63
CA LEU A 122 6.84 -26.63 7.93
C LEU A 122 7.79 -27.75 7.54
N LYS A 123 8.96 -27.42 6.97
CA LYS A 123 9.98 -28.42 6.65
C LYS A 123 10.40 -29.25 7.88
N LYS A 124 10.62 -28.59 9.02
CA LYS A 124 10.94 -29.30 10.27
C LYS A 124 9.73 -30.10 10.76
N SER A 125 8.52 -29.56 10.68
CA SER A 125 7.32 -30.26 11.09
C SER A 125 7.11 -31.56 10.29
N GLU A 126 7.42 -31.55 9.00
CA GLU A 126 7.39 -32.74 8.14
C GLU A 126 8.53 -33.71 8.50
N GLU A 127 9.76 -33.22 8.66
CA GLU A 127 10.94 -34.03 9.02
C GLU A 127 10.77 -34.74 10.37
N TYR A 128 10.14 -34.08 11.34
CA TYR A 128 9.89 -34.62 12.67
C TYR A 128 8.45 -35.13 12.85
N ALA A 129 7.68 -35.26 11.77
CA ALA A 129 6.35 -35.85 11.84
C ALA A 129 6.46 -37.28 12.39
N PRO A 130 5.70 -37.65 13.43
CA PRO A 130 5.82 -38.98 14.05
C PRO A 130 5.66 -40.14 13.06
N GLN A 131 4.78 -39.96 12.06
CA GLN A 131 4.59 -40.91 10.97
C GLN A 131 5.83 -41.04 10.08
N HIS A 132 6.46 -39.92 9.72
CA HIS A 132 7.69 -39.92 8.94
C HIS A 132 8.84 -40.60 9.71
N ILE A 133 8.97 -40.33 11.01
CA ILE A 133 9.95 -41.00 11.88
C ILE A 133 9.72 -42.52 11.92
N ARG A 134 8.45 -42.96 12.00
CA ARG A 134 8.10 -44.39 11.96
C ARG A 134 8.53 -45.04 10.64
N GLU A 135 8.26 -44.38 9.51
CA GLU A 135 8.66 -44.85 8.18
C GLU A 135 10.18 -44.97 8.05
N LEU A 136 10.94 -43.95 8.51
CA LEU A 136 12.39 -44.01 8.54
C LEU A 136 12.91 -45.17 9.39
N LEU A 137 12.26 -45.43 10.52
CA LEU A 137 12.62 -46.54 11.40
C LEU A 137 12.32 -47.90 10.77
N GLN A 138 11.21 -48.01 10.03
CA GLN A 138 10.86 -49.20 9.25
C GLN A 138 11.91 -49.49 8.16
N ILE A 139 12.31 -48.46 7.41
CA ILE A 139 13.38 -48.57 6.39
C ILE A 139 14.70 -48.99 7.05
N ALA A 140 15.08 -48.35 8.15
CA ALA A 140 16.32 -48.66 8.87
C ALA A 140 16.32 -50.06 9.51
N ALA A 141 15.16 -50.59 9.90
CA ALA A 141 15.00 -51.98 10.33
C ALA A 141 15.17 -52.95 9.15
N SER A 142 14.49 -52.69 8.04
CA SER A 142 14.61 -53.49 6.81
C SER A 142 16.04 -53.56 6.29
N ASN A 143 16.78 -52.44 6.32
CA ASN A 143 18.18 -52.41 5.92
C ASN A 143 19.07 -53.25 6.86
N ALA A 144 18.82 -53.19 8.18
CA ALA A 144 19.56 -53.99 9.15
C ALA A 144 19.25 -55.50 9.01
N ASP A 145 18.01 -55.86 8.69
CA ASP A 145 17.66 -57.26 8.35
C ASP A 145 18.37 -57.72 7.08
N ALA A 146 18.43 -56.90 6.03
CA ALA A 146 19.19 -57.23 4.82
C ALA A 146 20.70 -57.39 5.10
N ASP A 147 21.28 -56.58 5.99
CA ASP A 147 22.66 -56.74 6.44
C ASP A 147 22.86 -58.06 7.21
N CYS A 148 21.89 -58.47 8.03
CA CYS A 148 21.92 -59.79 8.68
C CYS A 148 21.97 -60.92 7.65
N ASP A 149 21.12 -60.86 6.62
CA ASP A 149 21.08 -61.86 5.55
C ASP A 149 22.41 -61.90 4.80
N ARG A 150 23.00 -60.74 4.51
CA ARG A 150 24.33 -60.63 3.91
C ARG A 150 25.42 -61.28 4.78
N HIS A 151 25.39 -61.11 6.10
CA HIS A 151 26.35 -61.79 7.00
C HIS A 151 26.18 -63.31 6.96
N VAL A 152 24.94 -63.81 6.92
CA VAL A 152 24.64 -65.24 6.76
C VAL A 152 25.19 -65.76 5.44
N GLU A 153 24.94 -65.06 4.33
CA GLU A 153 25.45 -65.46 3.02
C GLU A 153 26.99 -65.51 2.97
N HIS A 154 27.68 -64.53 3.55
CA HIS A 154 29.15 -64.55 3.60
C HIS A 154 29.69 -65.73 4.40
N PHE A 155 29.03 -66.09 5.50
CA PHE A 155 29.41 -67.25 6.29
C PHE A 155 29.18 -68.56 5.54
N LEU A 156 28.01 -68.74 4.91
CA LEU A 156 27.69 -69.95 4.13
C LEU A 156 28.61 -70.14 2.93
N ASN A 157 29.07 -69.04 2.33
CA ASN A 157 30.04 -69.06 1.23
C ASN A 157 31.50 -69.20 1.70
N GLY A 158 31.75 -69.37 2.99
CA GLY A 158 33.09 -69.54 3.56
C GLY A 158 33.97 -68.29 3.50
N LYS A 159 33.39 -67.10 3.30
CA LYS A 159 34.13 -65.83 3.21
C LYS A 159 34.55 -65.27 4.57
N ILE A 160 33.85 -65.67 5.63
CA ILE A 160 34.13 -65.28 7.03
C ILE A 160 34.10 -66.52 7.92
N ASP A 161 34.89 -66.49 9.00
CA ASP A 161 34.94 -67.58 9.99
C ASP A 161 33.78 -67.47 11.00
N VAL A 162 33.60 -68.55 11.79
CA VAL A 162 32.51 -68.66 12.76
C VAL A 162 32.52 -67.50 13.78
N GLN A 163 33.69 -67.10 14.27
CA GLN A 163 33.76 -66.07 15.30
C GLN A 163 33.41 -64.68 14.75
N THR A 164 33.89 -64.35 13.55
CA THR A 164 33.52 -63.11 12.87
C THR A 164 32.02 -63.07 12.53
N PHE A 165 31.46 -64.20 12.08
CA PHE A 165 30.02 -64.31 11.81
C PHE A 165 29.19 -64.05 13.07
N LEU A 166 29.48 -64.75 14.18
CA LEU A 166 28.72 -64.60 15.43
C LEU A 166 28.72 -63.14 15.92
N ASN A 167 29.89 -62.50 15.92
CA ASN A 167 30.02 -61.11 16.35
C ASN A 167 29.25 -60.13 15.47
N THR A 168 29.39 -60.24 14.14
CA THR A 168 28.76 -59.30 13.20
C THR A 168 27.24 -59.53 13.07
N TYR A 169 26.81 -60.79 12.96
CA TYR A 169 25.40 -61.16 12.89
C TYR A 169 24.65 -60.80 14.17
N GLN A 170 25.18 -61.13 15.36
CA GLN A 170 24.49 -60.83 16.60
C GLN A 170 24.35 -59.32 16.83
N SER A 171 25.39 -58.54 16.48
CA SER A 171 25.33 -57.08 16.52
C SER A 171 24.26 -56.52 15.57
N SER A 172 24.28 -56.93 14.30
CA SER A 172 23.30 -56.48 13.30
C SER A 172 21.87 -56.91 13.65
N LYS A 173 21.70 -58.16 14.11
CA LYS A 173 20.40 -58.72 14.51
C LYS A 173 19.81 -58.00 15.71
N LYS A 174 20.65 -57.63 16.67
CA LYS A 174 20.24 -56.80 17.82
C LYS A 174 19.71 -55.44 17.35
N ILE A 175 20.43 -54.76 16.46
CA ILE A 175 20.02 -53.46 15.92
C ILE A 175 18.69 -53.57 15.16
N SER A 176 18.54 -54.58 14.29
CA SER A 176 17.29 -54.84 13.57
C SER A 176 16.12 -55.05 14.54
N ALA A 177 16.27 -55.97 15.49
CA ALA A 177 15.22 -56.30 16.45
C ALA A 177 14.81 -55.09 17.31
N GLU A 178 15.78 -54.28 17.75
CA GLU A 178 15.52 -53.06 18.52
C GLU A 178 14.76 -52.02 17.69
N ARG A 179 15.16 -51.80 16.44
CA ARG A 179 14.48 -50.85 15.53
C ARG A 179 13.06 -51.30 15.23
N LYS A 180 12.86 -52.59 14.94
CA LYS A 180 11.54 -53.16 14.68
C LYS A 180 10.61 -53.03 15.89
N ALA A 181 11.09 -53.36 17.10
CA ALA A 181 10.29 -53.20 18.31
C ALA A 181 9.91 -51.74 18.60
N LYS A 182 10.82 -50.79 18.32
CA LYS A 182 10.53 -49.35 18.46
C LYS A 182 9.53 -48.86 17.40
N GLU A 183 9.62 -49.36 16.17
CA GLU A 183 8.70 -49.04 15.07
C GLU A 183 7.28 -49.53 15.38
N GLU A 184 7.12 -50.79 15.78
CA GLU A 184 5.83 -51.38 16.14
C GLU A 184 5.19 -50.66 17.33
N ARG A 185 6.00 -50.32 18.35
CA ARG A 185 5.54 -49.54 19.50
C ARG A 185 5.05 -48.15 19.09
N LEU A 186 5.80 -47.45 18.25
CA LEU A 186 5.41 -46.13 17.76
C LEU A 186 4.14 -46.21 16.90
N GLY A 187 4.05 -47.19 15.99
CA GLY A 187 2.84 -47.42 15.19
C GLY A 187 1.60 -47.67 16.05
N THR A 188 1.73 -48.49 17.09
CA THR A 188 0.63 -48.76 18.03
C THR A 188 0.17 -47.47 18.74
N GLN A 189 1.12 -46.63 19.17
CA GLN A 189 0.80 -45.36 19.81
C GLN A 189 0.12 -44.38 18.86
N LEU A 190 0.58 -44.28 17.61
CA LEU A 190 -0.02 -43.40 16.60
C LEU A 190 -1.45 -43.81 16.26
N THR A 191 -1.68 -45.10 16.00
CA THR A 191 -3.04 -45.60 15.75
C THR A 191 -3.96 -45.42 16.97
N ALA A 192 -3.43 -45.51 18.19
CA ALA A 192 -4.22 -45.23 19.39
C ALA A 192 -4.62 -43.75 19.48
N LEU A 193 -3.73 -42.83 19.10
CA LEU A 193 -4.01 -41.39 19.05
C LEU A 193 -5.06 -41.06 17.98
N GLU A 194 -4.91 -41.61 16.77
CA GLU A 194 -5.89 -41.43 15.69
C GLU A 194 -7.30 -41.90 16.11
N ARG A 195 -7.38 -43.05 16.82
CA ARG A 195 -8.65 -43.55 17.36
C ARG A 195 -9.22 -42.69 18.49
N ALA A 196 -8.36 -42.00 19.24
CA ALA A 196 -8.78 -41.08 20.29
C ALA A 196 -9.29 -39.74 19.74
N GLY A 197 -9.23 -39.53 18.41
CA GLY A 197 -9.73 -38.31 17.76
C GLY A 197 -8.85 -37.09 18.02
N ILE A 198 -7.57 -37.31 18.32
CA ILE A 198 -6.54 -36.27 18.45
C ILE A 198 -5.59 -36.36 17.26
#